data_AF-A0A7C1L045-F1
#
_entry.id   AF-A0A7C1L045-F1
#
_cell.length_a   1.000
_cell.length_b   1.000
_cell.length_c   1.000
_cell.angle_alpha   90.00
_cell.angle_beta   90.00
_cell.angle_gamma   90.00
#
_symmetry.space_group_name_H-M   'P 1'
#
loop_
_entity.id
_entity.type
_entity.pdbx_description
1 polymer ?
#
loop_
_entity_poly.entity_id
_entity_poly.type
_entity_poly.pdbx_seq_one_letter_code
_entity_poly.pdbx_strand_id
1 'polypeptide(L)' 'MIVDYTTKFDIGDVVYLKTDIDQLERIVTAITLRPNGCILYSLSLDTIETLHYDLEISTGKDILKSVI' A
#
# COMPACT_ATOMS: atom_id res chain seq x y z
N MET A 1 24.26 15.78 -1.26
CA MET A 1 24.13 14.39 -0.80
C MET A 1 22.86 13.85 -1.40
N ILE A 2 22.97 12.91 -2.34
CA ILE A 2 21.83 12.17 -2.87
C ILE A 2 21.67 10.97 -1.95
N VAL A 3 20.47 10.72 -1.46
CA VAL A 3 20.13 9.55 -0.65
C VAL A 3 19.17 8.71 -1.47
N ASP A 4 19.59 7.49 -1.78
CA ASP A 4 18.76 6.52 -2.49
C ASP A 4 17.89 5.76 -1.48
N TYR A 5 16.63 5.54 -1.85
CA TYR A 5 15.67 4.76 -1.07
C TYR A 5 15.15 3.62 -1.91
N THR A 6 15.09 2.42 -1.31
CA THR A 6 14.45 1.26 -1.93
C THR A 6 13.03 1.13 -1.41
N THR A 7 12.07 1.09 -2.33
CA THR A 7 10.64 0.89 -2.04
C THR A 7 10.26 -0.55 -2.31
N LYS A 8 9.23 -1.04 -1.61
CA LYS A 8 8.71 -2.41 -1.80
C LYS A 8 7.64 -2.48 -2.88
N PHE A 9 6.96 -1.36 -3.10
CA PHE A 9 5.93 -1.18 -4.11
C PHE A 9 6.26 0.07 -4.92
N ASP A 10 5.84 0.07 -6.17
CA ASP A 10 6.01 1.17 -7.11
C ASP A 10 4.69 1.92 -7.31
N ILE A 11 4.77 3.18 -7.75
CA ILE A 11 3.58 3.95 -8.12
C ILE A 11 2.89 3.27 -9.30
N GLY A 12 1.59 3.02 -9.17
CA GLY A 12 0.79 2.29 -10.13
C GLY A 12 0.57 0.81 -9.79
N ASP A 13 1.27 0.26 -8.79
CA ASP A 13 1.02 -1.12 -8.34
C ASP A 13 -0.41 -1.27 -7.82
N VAL A 14 -1.06 -2.37 -8.22
CA VAL A 14 -2.34 -2.81 -7.68
C VAL A 14 -2.07 -3.73 -6.50
N VAL A 15 -2.62 -3.37 -5.34
CA VAL A 15 -2.38 -4.05 -4.06
C VAL A 15 -3.67 -4.18 -3.25
N TYR A 16 -3.59 -4.93 -2.17
CA TYR A 16 -4.67 -5.14 -1.21
C TYR A 16 -4.19 -4.81 0.21
N LEU A 17 -5.11 -4.39 1.08
CA LEU A 17 -4.83 -4.26 2.50
C LEU A 17 -5.06 -5.59 3.21
N LYS A 18 -4.10 -6.01 4.04
CA LYS A 18 -4.24 -7.20 4.86
C LYS A 18 -5.35 -7.05 5.89
N THR A 19 -5.66 -5.84 6.33
CA THR A 19 -6.69 -5.56 7.34
C THR A 19 -8.08 -5.37 6.74
N ASP A 20 -8.18 -5.18 5.43
CA ASP A 20 -9.44 -4.98 4.71
C ASP A 20 -10.17 -6.33 4.57
N ILE A 21 -11.36 -6.44 5.16
CA ILE A 21 -12.15 -7.68 5.12
C ILE A 21 -12.69 -7.93 3.71
N ASP A 22 -13.05 -6.85 3.00
CA ASP A 22 -13.62 -6.91 1.66
C ASP A 22 -12.55 -7.17 0.59
N GLN A 23 -11.27 -7.01 0.97
CA GLN A 23 -10.12 -7.22 0.08
C GLN A 23 -10.27 -6.43 -1.23
N LEU A 24 -10.59 -5.14 -1.11
CA LEU A 24 -10.74 -4.24 -2.25
C LEU A 24 -9.38 -3.90 -2.85
N GLU A 25 -9.31 -3.88 -4.17
CA GLU A 25 -8.11 -3.47 -4.91
C GLU A 25 -7.84 -1.99 -4.70
N ARG A 26 -6.57 -1.65 -4.50
CA ARG A 26 -6.10 -0.28 -4.36
C ARG A 26 -4.88 -0.04 -5.22
N ILE A 27 -4.70 1.20 -5.66
CA ILE A 27 -3.55 1.61 -6.46
C ILE A 27 -2.59 2.42 -5.59
N VAL A 28 -1.30 2.12 -5.64
CA VAL A 28 -0.26 2.95 -5.03
C VAL A 28 -0.14 4.26 -5.81
N THR A 29 -0.52 5.38 -5.21
CA THR A 29 -0.54 6.70 -5.88
C THR A 29 0.60 7.62 -5.45
N ALA A 30 1.15 7.41 -4.25
CA ALA A 30 2.30 8.16 -3.77
C ALA A 30 3.16 7.34 -2.79
N ILE A 31 4.43 7.68 -2.72
CA ILE A 31 5.40 7.12 -1.77
C ILE A 31 5.93 8.29 -0.94
N THR A 32 5.66 8.25 0.37
CA THR A 32 6.06 9.30 1.31
C THR A 32 7.22 8.84 2.16
N LEU A 33 8.36 9.53 2.05
CA LEU A 33 9.51 9.33 2.92
C LEU A 33 9.34 10.12 4.22
N ARG A 34 9.46 9.43 5.35
CA ARG A 34 9.45 10.00 6.71
C ARG A 34 10.86 9.93 7.32
N PRO A 35 11.13 10.69 8.41
CA PRO A 35 12.40 10.60 9.11
C PRO A 35 12.79 9.16 9.45
N ASN A 36 14.09 8.92 9.57
CA ASN A 36 14.69 7.61 9.87
C ASN A 36 14.43 6.53 8.80
N GLY A 37 14.14 6.93 7.55
CA GLY A 37 13.96 5.99 6.45
C GLY A 37 12.64 5.23 6.46
N CYS A 38 11.67 5.67 7.26
CA CYS A 38 10.32 5.11 7.23
C CYS A 38 9.61 5.50 5.92
N ILE A 39 8.94 4.54 5.29
CA ILE A 39 8.20 4.73 4.04
C ILE A 39 6.72 4.45 4.30
N LEU A 40 5.86 5.36 3.83
CA LEU A 40 4.42 5.16 3.75
C LEU A 40 3.96 5.19 2.29
N TYR A 41 2.96 4.39 2.00
CA TYR A 41 2.33 4.31 0.67
C TYR A 41 0.94 4.91 0.77
N SER A 42 0.64 5.88 -0.10
CA SER A 42 -0.74 6.31 -0.36
C SER A 42 -1.40 5.28 -1.25
N LEU A 43 -2.52 4.72 -0.79
CA LEU A 43 -3.34 3.77 -1.53
C LEU A 43 -4.69 4.41 -1.84
N SER A 44 -4.99 4.52 -3.12
CA SER A 44 -6.27 5.03 -3.62
C SER A 44 -7.25 3.87 -3.84
N LEU A 45 -8.48 4.08 -3.38
CA LEU A 45 -9.66 3.28 -3.64
C LEU A 45 -10.78 4.26 -4.04
N ASP A 46 -11.12 4.30 -5.33
CA ASP A 46 -12.07 5.27 -5.88
C ASP A 46 -11.69 6.72 -5.51
N THR A 47 -12.53 7.42 -4.76
CA THR A 47 -12.33 8.81 -4.35
C THR A 47 -11.61 8.95 -3.01
N ILE A 48 -11.24 7.84 -2.37
CA ILE A 48 -10.61 7.80 -1.05
C ILE A 48 -9.13 7.44 -1.21
N GLU A 49 -8.27 8.20 -0.55
CA GLU A 49 -6.85 7.87 -0.41
C GLU A 49 -6.47 7.73 1.07
N THR A 50 -5.66 6.73 1.39
CA THR A 50 -5.22 6.44 2.78
C THR A 50 -3.76 6.04 2.81
N LEU A 51 -3.06 6.29 3.92
CA LEU A 51 -1.63 6.02 4.11
C LEU A 51 -1.41 4.73 4.90
N HIS A 52 -0.50 3.87 4.42
CA HIS A 52 -0.22 2.57 5.02
C HIS A 52 1.27 2.24 5.01
N TYR A 53 1.72 1.45 6.00
CA TYR A 53 3.04 0.84 5.99
C TYR A 53 3.07 -0.39 5.08
N ASP A 54 4.25 -0.73 4.57
CA ASP A 54 4.45 -1.89 3.69
C ASP A 54 4.00 -3.22 4.30
N LEU A 55 4.07 -3.34 5.62
CA LEU A 55 3.63 -4.53 6.36
C LEU A 55 2.12 -4.75 6.33
N GLU A 56 1.33 -3.70 6.07
CA GLU A 56 -0.13 -3.73 5.99
C GLU A 56 -0.62 -4.12 4.58
N ILE A 57 0.29 -4.14 3.60
CA ILE A 57 -0.02 -4.27 2.17
C ILE A 57 0.35 -5.66 1.67
N SER A 58 -0.46 -6.20 0.76
CA SER A 58 -0.24 -7.47 0.05
C SER A 58 -0.35 -7.26 -1.46
N THR A 59 0.46 -7.96 -2.25
CA THR A 59 0.32 -8.02 -3.72
C THR A 59 -0.75 -9.01 -4.17
N GLY A 60 -1.20 -9.90 -3.28
CA GLY A 60 -2.21 -10.92 -3.57
C GLY A 60 -3.45 -10.74 -2.71
N LYS A 61 -4.61 -11.00 -3.31
CA LYS A 61 -5.91 -11.02 -2.63
C LYS A 61 -5.99 -12.19 -1.66
N ASP A 62 -6.35 -11.92 -0.40
CA ASP A 62 -6.64 -12.97 0.59
C ASP A 62 -8.08 -13.48 0.41
N ILE A 63 -8.22 -14.53 -0.40
CA ILE A 63 -9.53 -15.12 -0.71
C ILE A 63 -10.26 -15.68 0.51
N LEU A 64 -9.57 -16.00 1.61
CA LEU A 64 -10.21 -16.53 2.82
C LEU A 64 -10.93 -15.43 3.61
N LYS A 65 -10.52 -14.17 3.44
CA LYS A 65 -11.18 -13.02 4.08
C LYS A 65 -12.45 -12.60 3.36
N SER A 66 -12.50 -12.75 2.04
CA SER A 66 -13.63 -12.31 1.21
C SER A 66 -14.81 -13.29 1.16
N VAL A 67 -14.89 -14.29 2.06
CA VAL A 67 -15.91 -15.37 2.03
C VAL A 67 -16.91 -15.28 3.19
N ILE A 68 -16.89 -14.19 3.97
CA ILE A 68 -17.83 -13.98 5.08
C ILE A 68 -19.03 -13.16 4.61
#